data_AF-A0AAD8YBD9-F1
#
_entry.id   AF-A0AAD8YBD9-F1
#
_cell.length_a   1.000
_cell.length_b   1.000
_cell.length_c   1.000
_cell.angle_alpha   90.00
_cell.angle_beta   90.00
_cell.angle_gamma   90.00
#
_symmetry.space_group_name_H-M   'P 1'
#
loop_
_entity.id
_entity.type
_entity.pdbx_description
1 polymer ?
#
loop_
_entity_poly.entity_id
_entity_poly.type
_entity_poly.pdbx_seq_one_letter_code
_entity_poly.pdbx_strand_id
1 'polypeptide(L)'
;MPLKDGMIEDNAFAFCPNLTTINLVGGIHNTIASLHLESWRNEMKEEINRINQVLPITPLKTGAIQQWIRSVIRRIDHYKTEHKVMLKEATTLLELALWKAKVDEREKESLGDVITKKAKIDVQSKRSERRITSGANIVIKNVLPFLELE
;
A
#
# COMPACT_ATOMS: atom_id res chain seq x y z
N MET A 1 -21.07 4.49 -4.64
CA MET A 1 -21.52 3.20 -4.06
C MET A 1 -20.39 2.20 -4.24
N PRO A 2 -19.87 1.57 -3.17
CA PRO A 2 -18.82 0.56 -3.32
C PRO A 2 -19.40 -0.67 -4.01
N LEU A 3 -18.63 -1.24 -4.94
CA LEU A 3 -18.95 -2.52 -5.57
C LEU A 3 -18.91 -3.61 -4.49
N LYS A 4 -20.01 -4.34 -4.31
CA LYS A 4 -20.14 -5.42 -3.32
C LYS A 4 -20.50 -6.72 -4.04
N ASP A 5 -20.07 -7.83 -3.44
CA ASP A 5 -20.57 -9.14 -3.84
C ASP A 5 -22.06 -9.25 -3.48
N GLY A 6 -22.83 -9.97 -4.31
CA GLY A 6 -24.26 -10.16 -4.12
C GLY A 6 -25.14 -8.94 -4.41
N MET A 7 -24.62 -7.89 -5.06
CA MET A 7 -25.45 -6.75 -5.49
C MET A 7 -26.42 -7.06 -6.63
N ILE A 8 -26.19 -8.17 -7.33
CA ILE A 8 -26.98 -8.59 -8.48
C ILE A 8 -27.64 -9.92 -8.11
N GLU A 9 -28.97 -9.93 -8.13
CA GLU A 9 -29.78 -11.14 -7.93
C GLU A 9 -29.49 -12.17 -9.01
N ASP A 10 -29.65 -13.44 -8.65
CA ASP A 10 -29.50 -14.54 -9.59
C ASP A 10 -30.49 -14.37 -10.75
N ASN A 11 -30.03 -14.64 -11.96
CA ASN A 11 -30.79 -14.49 -13.21
C ASN A 11 -31.28 -13.07 -13.54
N ALA A 12 -30.83 -12.02 -12.85
CA ALA A 12 -31.24 -10.63 -13.16
C ALA A 12 -31.08 -10.23 -14.66
N PHE A 13 -30.10 -10.81 -15.35
CA PHE A 13 -29.82 -10.59 -16.77
C PHE A 13 -29.96 -11.85 -17.64
N ALA A 14 -30.64 -12.90 -17.16
CA ALA A 14 -30.77 -14.18 -17.88
C ALA A 14 -31.48 -14.04 -19.24
N PHE A 15 -32.41 -13.08 -19.35
CA PHE A 15 -33.19 -12.83 -20.57
C PHE A 15 -32.78 -11.53 -21.28
N CYS A 16 -31.53 -11.09 -21.10
CA CYS A 16 -31.02 -9.85 -21.70
C CYS A 16 -30.02 -10.14 -22.85
N PRO A 17 -30.45 -10.68 -24.01
CA PRO A 17 -29.54 -11.10 -25.08
C PRO A 17 -28.71 -9.94 -25.64
N ASN A 18 -29.27 -8.73 -25.66
CA ASN A 18 -28.63 -7.54 -26.19
C ASN A 18 -27.66 -6.85 -25.20
N LEU A 19 -27.47 -7.39 -23.99
CA LEU A 19 -26.52 -6.85 -23.04
C LEU A 19 -25.10 -7.24 -23.45
N THR A 20 -24.36 -6.28 -24.02
CA THR A 20 -23.02 -6.47 -24.58
C THR A 20 -21.94 -5.70 -23.83
N THR A 21 -22.31 -4.58 -23.20
CA THR A 21 -21.36 -3.68 -22.55
C THR A 21 -21.73 -3.44 -21.10
N ILE A 22 -20.73 -3.46 -20.22
CA ILE A 22 -20.81 -3.09 -18.81
C ILE A 22 -19.65 -2.16 -18.51
N ASN A 23 -19.98 -1.01 -17.93
CA ASN A 23 -18.99 -0.04 -17.51
C ASN A 23 -19.08 0.16 -15.99
N LEU A 24 -17.93 0.06 -15.34
CA LEU A 24 -17.76 0.47 -13.95
C LEU A 24 -17.72 2.00 -13.90
N VAL A 25 -18.57 2.60 -13.06
CA VAL A 25 -18.66 4.06 -12.89
C VAL A 25 -18.42 4.42 -11.43
N GLY A 26 -17.82 5.59 -11.19
CA GLY A 26 -17.62 6.14 -9.86
C GLY A 26 -16.25 5.86 -9.25
N GLY A 27 -16.21 5.74 -7.92
CA GLY A 27 -14.97 5.83 -7.12
C GLY A 27 -13.91 4.74 -7.38
N ILE A 28 -14.26 3.64 -8.04
CA ILE A 28 -13.31 2.56 -8.33
C ILE A 28 -12.19 3.02 -9.27
N HIS A 29 -12.49 3.91 -10.22
CA HIS A 29 -11.44 4.50 -11.07
C HIS A 29 -10.48 5.38 -10.26
N ASN A 30 -10.96 6.05 -9.22
CA ASN A 30 -10.11 6.82 -8.31
C ASN A 30 -9.22 5.89 -7.48
N THR A 31 -9.78 4.80 -6.94
CA THR A 31 -9.01 3.77 -6.21
C THR A 31 -7.92 3.16 -7.08
N ILE A 32 -8.21 2.89 -8.36
CA ILE A 32 -7.22 2.38 -9.31
C ILE A 32 -6.16 3.45 -9.61
N ALA A 33 -6.57 4.71 -9.81
CA ALA A 33 -5.63 5.81 -10.06
C ALA A 33 -4.67 6.04 -8.87
N SER A 34 -5.11 5.77 -7.64
CA SER A 34 -4.29 5.87 -6.43
C SER A 34 -3.33 4.69 -6.21
N LEU A 35 -3.43 3.61 -6.99
CA LEU A 35 -2.47 2.51 -6.90
C LEU A 35 -1.07 2.98 -7.30
N HIS A 36 -0.08 2.64 -6.48
CA HIS A 36 1.30 3.13 -6.64
C HIS A 36 1.97 2.64 -7.93
N LEU A 37 1.81 1.36 -8.27
CA LEU A 37 2.50 0.74 -9.41
C LEU A 37 1.68 0.84 -10.70
N GLU A 38 2.35 1.20 -11.79
CA GLU A 38 1.73 1.29 -13.12
C GLU A 38 1.26 -0.07 -13.64
N SER A 39 2.01 -1.14 -13.34
CA SER A 39 1.60 -2.52 -13.65
C SER A 39 0.24 -2.85 -13.04
N TRP A 40 0.02 -2.52 -11.76
CA TRP A 40 -1.26 -2.76 -11.08
C TRP A 40 -2.40 -1.94 -11.69
N ARG A 41 -2.13 -0.70 -12.09
CA ARG A 41 -3.12 0.14 -12.80
C ARG A 41 -3.50 -0.48 -14.15
N ASN A 42 -2.53 -1.02 -14.88
CA ASN A 42 -2.77 -1.65 -16.17
C ASN A 42 -3.54 -2.97 -16.03
N GLU A 43 -3.14 -3.83 -15.08
CA GLU A 43 -3.85 -5.08 -14.76
C GLU A 43 -5.31 -4.82 -14.35
N MET A 44 -5.58 -3.77 -13.57
CA MET A 44 -6.94 -3.39 -13.21
C MET A 44 -7.76 -2.86 -14.39
N LYS A 45 -7.16 -2.08 -15.30
CA LYS A 45 -7.82 -1.63 -16.53
C LYS A 45 -8.19 -2.82 -17.41
N GLU A 46 -7.27 -3.77 -17.57
CA GLU A 46 -7.53 -5.02 -18.30
C GLU A 46 -8.67 -5.81 -17.68
N GLU A 47 -8.67 -5.95 -16.34
CA GLU A 47 -9.73 -6.64 -15.61
C GLU A 47 -11.10 -5.99 -15.78
N ILE A 48 -11.16 -4.65 -15.73
CA ILE A 48 -12.40 -3.90 -15.99
C ILE A 48 -12.88 -4.14 -17.43
N ASN A 49 -11.97 -4.11 -18.41
CA ASN A 49 -12.32 -4.29 -19.81
C ASN A 49 -12.68 -5.74 -20.18
N ARG A 50 -12.27 -6.72 -19.37
CA ARG A 50 -12.50 -8.15 -19.62
C ARG A 50 -13.98 -8.50 -19.78
N ILE A 51 -14.87 -7.88 -19.01
CA ILE A 51 -16.30 -8.21 -19.07
C ILE A 51 -16.91 -7.91 -20.44
N ASN A 52 -16.46 -6.85 -21.11
CA ASN A 52 -16.96 -6.46 -22.43
C ASN A 52 -16.57 -7.47 -23.52
N GLN A 53 -15.56 -8.32 -23.28
CA GLN A 53 -15.17 -9.39 -24.18
C GLN A 53 -15.92 -10.71 -23.89
N VAL A 54 -16.24 -10.96 -22.61
CA VAL A 54 -16.86 -12.22 -22.16
C VAL A 54 -18.40 -12.18 -22.27
N LEU A 55 -19.00 -11.02 -22.05
CA LEU A 55 -20.45 -10.88 -21.95
C LEU A 55 -21.21 -11.15 -23.27
N PRO A 56 -20.70 -10.79 -24.46
CA PRO A 56 -21.37 -11.10 -25.73
C PRO A 56 -21.43 -12.59 -26.04
N ILE A 57 -20.41 -13.36 -25.63
CA ILE A 57 -20.30 -14.79 -25.93
C ILE A 57 -20.94 -15.70 -24.88
N THR A 58 -21.22 -15.17 -23.69
CA THR A 58 -21.72 -15.98 -22.56
C THR A 58 -23.25 -16.02 -22.54
N PRO A 59 -23.87 -17.22 -22.52
CA PRO A 59 -25.33 -17.33 -22.40
C PRO A 59 -25.81 -16.94 -21.00
N LEU A 60 -25.07 -17.29 -19.96
CA LEU A 60 -25.37 -16.97 -18.56
C LEU A 60 -24.77 -15.63 -18.15
N LYS A 61 -25.39 -14.53 -18.61
CA LYS A 61 -24.88 -13.17 -18.39
C LYS A 61 -24.76 -12.80 -16.91
N THR A 62 -25.77 -13.12 -16.10
CA THR A 62 -25.72 -12.81 -14.66
C THR A 62 -24.51 -13.44 -13.97
N GLY A 63 -24.26 -14.73 -14.21
CA GLY A 63 -23.14 -15.44 -13.60
C GLY A 63 -21.78 -14.86 -14.03
N ALA A 64 -21.63 -14.52 -15.32
CA ALA A 64 -20.42 -13.88 -15.81
C ALA A 64 -20.15 -12.53 -15.13
N ILE A 65 -21.21 -11.73 -14.92
CA ILE A 65 -21.11 -10.42 -14.26
C ILE A 65 -20.76 -10.60 -12.78
N GLN A 66 -21.43 -11.50 -12.07
CA GLN A 66 -21.14 -11.79 -10.65
C GLN A 66 -19.69 -12.28 -10.46
N GLN A 67 -19.22 -13.20 -11.30
CA GLN A 67 -17.84 -13.68 -11.27
C GLN A 67 -16.84 -12.56 -11.56
N TRP A 68 -17.14 -11.71 -12.54
CA TRP A 68 -16.31 -10.55 -12.86
C TRP A 68 -16.25 -9.55 -11.71
N ILE A 69 -17.39 -9.21 -11.09
CA ILE A 69 -17.44 -8.34 -9.90
C ILE A 69 -16.56 -8.89 -8.78
N ARG A 70 -16.68 -10.18 -8.46
CA ARG A 70 -15.84 -10.83 -7.43
C ARG A 70 -14.36 -10.75 -7.77
N SER A 71 -14.02 -10.94 -9.05
CA SER A 71 -12.64 -10.90 -9.52
C SER A 71 -12.04 -9.49 -9.41
N VAL A 72 -12.81 -8.45 -9.78
CA VAL A 72 -12.44 -7.04 -9.59
C VAL A 72 -12.23 -6.72 -8.11
N ILE A 73 -13.18 -7.10 -7.24
CA ILE A 73 -13.08 -6.86 -5.79
C ILE A 73 -11.83 -7.55 -5.21
N ARG A 74 -11.61 -8.82 -5.56
CA ARG A 74 -10.46 -9.60 -5.08
C ARG A 74 -9.13 -8.97 -5.49
N ARG A 75 -9.01 -8.46 -6.72
CA ARG A 75 -7.80 -7.79 -7.18
C ARG A 75 -7.56 -6.47 -6.47
N ILE A 76 -8.60 -5.66 -6.27
CA ILE A 76 -8.49 -4.41 -5.50
C ILE A 76 -8.02 -4.69 -4.08
N ASP A 77 -8.62 -5.66 -3.41
CA ASP A 77 -8.25 -6.06 -2.04
C ASP A 77 -6.80 -6.57 -1.95
N HIS A 78 -6.38 -7.35 -2.95
CA HIS A 78 -5.00 -7.80 -3.07
C HIS A 78 -4.03 -6.60 -3.18
N TYR A 79 -4.26 -5.66 -4.09
CA TYR A 79 -3.36 -4.51 -4.23
C TYR A 79 -3.41 -3.56 -3.04
N LYS A 80 -4.56 -3.42 -2.35
CA LYS A 80 -4.63 -2.69 -1.07
C LYS A 80 -3.72 -3.33 -0.02
N THR A 81 -3.74 -4.66 0.06
CA THR A 81 -2.87 -5.41 0.98
C THR A 81 -1.39 -5.25 0.63
N GLU A 82 -1.03 -5.44 -0.63
CA GLU A 82 0.35 -5.25 -1.11
C GLU A 82 0.84 -3.82 -0.87
N HIS A 83 0.01 -2.82 -1.13
CA HIS A 83 0.33 -1.42 -0.87
C HIS A 83 0.64 -1.18 0.61
N LYS A 84 -0.16 -1.73 1.52
CA LYS A 84 0.05 -1.62 2.97
C LYS A 84 1.36 -2.28 3.41
N VAL A 85 1.73 -3.41 2.80
CA VAL A 85 3.03 -4.07 3.05
C VAL A 85 4.17 -3.16 2.60
N MET A 86 4.11 -2.62 1.37
CA MET A 86 5.14 -1.71 0.86
C MET A 86 5.30 -0.44 1.71
N LEU A 87 4.19 0.16 2.15
CA LEU A 87 4.23 1.33 3.03
C LEU A 87 4.91 1.04 4.36
N LYS A 88 4.62 -0.13 4.94
CA LYS A 88 5.26 -0.57 6.18
C LYS A 88 6.78 -0.71 6.00
N GLU A 89 7.22 -1.32 4.91
CA GLU A 89 8.65 -1.47 4.59
C GLU A 89 9.33 -0.13 4.31
N ALA A 90 8.70 0.76 3.53
CA ALA A 90 9.24 2.09 3.27
C ALA A 90 9.37 2.91 4.55
N THR A 91 8.39 2.80 5.46
CA THR A 91 8.40 3.48 6.75
C THR A 91 9.53 2.97 7.64
N THR A 92 9.74 1.64 7.74
CA THR A 92 10.84 1.10 8.55
C THR A 92 12.22 1.46 7.97
N LEU A 93 12.37 1.50 6.65
CA LEU A 93 13.60 1.96 6.00
C LEU A 93 13.86 3.45 6.28
N LEU A 94 12.82 4.29 6.19
CA LEU A 94 12.92 5.71 6.51
C LEU A 94 13.35 5.91 7.96
N GLU A 95 12.79 5.14 8.88
CA GLU A 95 13.21 5.17 10.28
C GLU A 95 14.69 4.82 10.41
N LEU A 96 15.13 3.68 9.88
CA LEU A 96 16.54 3.26 9.94
C LEU A 96 17.50 4.31 9.37
N ALA A 97 17.14 4.96 8.27
CA ALA A 97 17.93 6.04 7.68
C ALA A 97 18.02 7.26 8.62
N LEU A 98 16.90 7.65 9.24
CA LEU A 98 16.86 8.74 10.21
C LEU A 98 17.70 8.42 11.45
N TRP A 99 17.68 7.17 11.91
CA TRP A 99 18.53 6.70 12.99
C TRP A 99 20.01 6.80 12.66
N LYS A 100 20.40 6.32 11.47
CA LYS A 100 21.78 6.39 11.00
C LYS A 100 22.27 7.83 10.94
N ALA A 101 21.49 8.73 10.34
CA ALA A 101 21.81 10.15 10.29
C ALA A 101 22.00 10.77 11.69
N LYS A 102 21.12 10.44 12.64
CA LYS A 102 21.20 10.94 14.03
C LYS A 102 22.38 10.38 14.84
N VAL A 103 22.83 9.17 14.51
CA VAL A 103 24.06 8.60 15.10
C VAL A 103 25.28 9.30 14.52
N ASP A 104 25.34 9.45 13.20
CA ASP A 104 26.44 10.11 12.48
C ASP A 104 26.65 11.58 12.92
N GLU A 105 25.57 12.32 13.19
CA GLU A 105 25.63 13.68 13.75
C GLU A 105 26.31 13.73 15.13
N ARG A 106 25.97 12.78 16.02
CA ARG A 106 26.52 12.74 17.38
C ARG A 106 27.95 12.25 17.43
N GLU A 107 28.36 11.40 16.51
CA GLU A 107 29.77 11.01 16.37
C GLU A 107 30.64 12.21 15.94
N LYS A 108 30.16 13.04 15.02
CA LYS A 108 30.85 14.28 14.61
C LYS A 108 30.97 15.30 15.75
N GLU A 109 29.93 15.48 16.57
CA GLU A 109 30.00 16.31 17.78
C GLU A 109 31.03 15.78 18.78
N SER A 110 31.11 14.45 18.95
CA SER A 110 32.08 13.83 19.86
C SER A 110 33.54 13.97 19.38
N LEU A 111 33.79 13.93 18.07
CA LEU A 111 35.12 14.13 17.47
C LEU A 111 35.53 15.61 17.49
N GLY A 112 34.59 16.53 17.32
CA GLY A 112 34.84 17.97 17.44
C GLY A 112 35.30 18.39 18.85
N ASP A 113 34.75 17.77 19.89
CA ASP A 113 35.09 18.09 21.29
C ASP A 113 36.43 17.46 21.74
N VAL A 114 36.83 16.33 21.13
CA VAL A 114 38.11 15.64 21.42
C VAL A 114 39.31 16.40 20.87
N ILE A 115 39.19 17.10 19.74
CA ILE A 115 40.31 17.85 19.14
C ILE A 115 40.73 19.05 20.01
N THR A 116 39.85 19.58 20.87
CA THR A 116 40.17 20.68 21.79
C THR A 116 40.72 20.27 23.15
N LYS A 117 40.80 18.98 23.49
CA LYS A 117 41.30 18.54 24.81
C LYS A 117 42.24 17.33 24.70
N LYS A 118 43.52 17.59 24.41
CA LYS A 118 44.60 16.64 24.73
C LYS A 118 44.74 16.52 26.25
N ALA A 119 44.23 15.43 26.82
CA ALA A 119 44.79 14.84 28.05
C ALA A 119 44.38 13.37 28.18
N LYS A 120 45.41 12.52 28.21
CA LYS A 120 45.50 11.12 28.70
C LYS A 120 44.30 10.19 28.52
N ILE A 121 44.54 9.22 27.64
CA ILE A 121 43.87 7.92 27.58
C ILE A 121 43.91 7.24 28.97
N ASP A 122 42.73 6.96 29.53
CA ASP A 122 42.53 5.90 30.52
C ASP A 122 41.57 4.87 29.89
N VAL A 123 42.05 3.64 29.75
CA VAL A 123 41.42 2.53 29.00
C VAL A 123 40.33 1.83 29.83
N GLN A 124 39.80 2.47 30.87
CA GLN A 124 38.84 1.83 31.75
C GLN A 124 37.72 2.78 32.14
N SER A 125 36.48 2.38 31.84
CA SER A 125 35.22 3.07 32.17
C SER A 125 34.83 4.24 31.27
N LYS A 126 34.08 3.93 30.20
CA LYS A 126 32.89 4.70 29.75
C LYS A 126 32.24 4.08 28.50
N ARG A 127 31.97 2.76 28.52
CA ARG A 127 30.80 2.26 27.78
C ARG A 127 29.57 2.73 28.54
N SER A 128 29.22 4.00 28.42
CA SER A 128 27.89 4.45 28.85
C SER A 128 26.92 3.81 27.89
N GLU A 129 26.27 2.74 28.33
CA GLU A 129 25.11 2.14 27.70
C GLU A 129 23.97 3.18 27.75
N ARG A 130 24.08 4.22 26.91
CA ARG A 130 23.03 5.23 26.72
C ARG A 130 21.95 4.56 25.89
N ARG A 131 21.11 3.76 26.57
CA ARG A 131 19.90 3.20 25.99
C ARG A 131 19.04 4.37 25.52
N ILE A 132 18.99 4.59 24.22
CA ILE A 132 18.15 5.62 23.63
C ILE A 132 16.70 5.12 23.74
N THR A 133 15.96 5.59 24.75
CA THR A 133 14.51 5.39 24.81
C THR A 133 13.88 6.24 23.72
N SER A 134 13.75 5.64 22.55
CA SER A 134 13.39 6.34 21.34
C SER A 134 11.90 6.30 21.14
N GLY A 135 11.30 7.46 20.89
CA GLY A 135 9.94 7.59 20.37
C GLY A 135 9.76 6.99 18.97
N ALA A 136 10.52 5.98 18.56
CA ALA A 136 10.37 5.29 17.27
C ALA A 136 9.01 4.60 17.15
N ASN A 137 8.44 4.15 18.27
CA ASN A 137 7.04 3.69 18.29
C ASN A 137 6.04 4.83 17.99
N ILE A 138 6.45 6.10 18.02
CA ILE A 138 5.59 7.27 17.78
C ILE A 138 5.55 7.62 16.27
N VAL A 139 6.65 7.43 15.53
CA VAL A 139 6.73 7.79 14.10
C VAL A 139 5.92 6.82 13.24
N ILE A 140 6.14 5.50 13.36
CA ILE A 140 5.28 4.48 12.72
C ILE A 140 3.79 4.73 13.02
N LYS A 141 3.44 4.96 14.29
CA LYS A 141 2.03 5.15 14.70
C LYS A 141 1.37 6.38 14.11
N ASN A 142 2.12 7.47 13.92
CA ASN A 142 1.55 8.75 13.49
C ASN A 142 1.61 8.98 11.99
N VAL A 143 2.45 8.27 11.23
CA VAL A 143 2.59 8.50 9.77
C VAL A 143 1.76 7.50 8.95
N LEU A 144 1.67 6.23 9.37
CA LEU A 144 0.91 5.20 8.65
C LEU A 144 -0.56 5.57 8.39
N PRO A 145 -1.32 6.13 9.35
CA PRO A 145 -2.73 6.46 9.13
C PRO A 145 -2.99 7.45 8.00
N PHE A 146 -2.00 8.27 7.62
CA PHE A 146 -2.14 9.26 6.55
C PHE A 146 -1.80 8.72 5.16
N LEU A 147 -1.28 7.49 5.08
CA LEU A 147 -0.83 6.86 3.84
C LEU A 147 -1.69 5.65 3.47
N GLU A 148 -2.54 5.16 4.37
CA GLU A 148 -3.48 4.08 4.07
C GLU A 148 -4.57 4.55 3.10
N LEU A 149 -4.81 3.78 2.04
CA LEU A 149 -5.89 4.01 1.08
C LEU A 149 -7.23 3.57 1.67
N GLU A 150 -8.24 4.46 1.62
CA GLU A 150 -9.63 4.20 2.04
C GLU A 150 -10.30 3.08 1.20
#